data_AF-A0A942G9C8-F1
#
_entry.id   AF-A0A942G9C8-F1
#
_cell.length_a   1.000
_cell.length_b   1.000
_cell.length_c   1.000
_cell.angle_alpha   90.00
_cell.angle_beta   90.00
_cell.angle_gamma   90.00
#
_symmetry.space_group_name_H-M   'P 1'
#
loop_
_entity.id
_entity.type
_entity.pdbx_description
1 polymer ?
#
loop_
_entity_poly.entity_id
_entity_poly.type
_entity_poly.pdbx_seq_one_letter_code
_entity_poly.pdbx_strand_id
1 'polypeptide(L)'
;MGKIILFEDEQDMLKSFEILFKDFGISSQLVKCDNLKSYREEIKKEETKHNIRGLIIDLAQNDEEEKRGIFEIQADIKESFEIFRIPIFIHSANLSHYDDFNGYGTIFKNLKGRDSAKNICQKIKKLEDSGFLEIFPPDGIIEEKIMKELHNSFTKQFKDDEIIKIVDSIQQSAKDNYKDRVEEVFSRISIRALLNKLLSHSPESIILENSTVNAIEHYYRRGSSRNFWTGDIFKNNTENEYVIVLTPRCDIENNTSSEVLLCNIVEQTWVKKKEELKNFLTNNISSKKHRHLPKTPFFDGGKIDYSSAHTMVKEIFQDKFHYLVTLSDDLTNEVIARYCSYMLRTGIEEINVDEAMKYLGN
;
A
#
# COMPACT_ATOMS: atom_id res chain seq x y z
N MET A 1 8.34 14.04 23.15
CA MET A 1 9.32 14.36 22.08
C MET A 1 9.70 13.04 21.44
N GLY A 2 9.63 12.94 20.11
CA GLY A 2 9.92 11.67 19.42
C GLY A 2 11.35 11.19 19.68
N LYS A 3 11.56 9.87 19.73
CA LYS A 3 12.84 9.22 19.98
C LYS A 3 13.29 8.45 18.74
N ILE A 4 14.56 8.60 18.37
CA ILE A 4 15.25 7.77 17.39
C ILE A 4 16.34 7.01 18.13
N ILE A 5 16.27 5.68 18.10
CA ILE A 5 17.26 4.84 18.78
C ILE A 5 18.36 4.50 17.78
N LEU A 6 19.61 4.74 18.17
CA LEU A 6 20.81 4.37 17.42
C LEU A 6 21.52 3.24 18.17
N PHE A 7 21.64 2.10 17.51
CA PHE A 7 22.47 0.98 17.93
C PHE A 7 23.75 0.94 17.09
N GLU A 8 24.88 1.20 17.73
CA GLU A 8 26.20 1.34 17.10
C GLU A 8 27.27 1.20 18.18
N ASP A 9 28.22 0.29 18.03
CA ASP A 9 29.28 0.03 19.00
C ASP A 9 30.50 0.96 18.82
N GLU A 10 30.70 1.48 17.61
CA GLU A 10 31.77 2.44 17.32
C GLU A 10 31.47 3.85 17.90
N GLN A 11 32.24 4.26 18.90
CA GLN A 11 32.09 5.56 19.58
C GLN A 11 32.22 6.78 18.64
N ASP A 12 33.05 6.69 17.60
CA ASP A 12 33.22 7.76 16.63
C ASP A 12 31.98 7.91 15.73
N MET A 13 31.35 6.79 15.37
CA MET A 13 30.08 6.79 14.64
C MET A 13 28.95 7.36 15.50
N LEU A 14 28.85 6.96 16.78
CA LEU A 14 27.89 7.54 17.73
C LEU A 14 28.00 9.07 17.83
N LYS A 15 29.23 9.60 17.92
CA LYS A 15 29.47 11.06 17.94
C LYS A 15 29.14 11.71 16.60
N SER A 16 29.47 11.07 15.49
CA SER A 16 29.15 11.53 14.14
C SER A 16 27.64 11.74 13.97
N PHE A 17 26.84 10.74 14.35
CA PHE A 17 25.38 10.87 14.34
C PHE A 17 24.89 11.99 15.27
N GLU A 18 25.45 12.11 16.47
CA GLU A 18 25.05 13.19 17.39
C GLU A 18 25.29 14.59 16.82
N ILE A 19 26.45 14.80 16.19
CA ILE A 19 26.78 16.08 15.53
C ILE A 19 25.82 16.32 14.37
N LEU A 20 25.64 15.32 13.50
CA LEU A 20 24.77 15.44 12.33
C LEU A 20 23.30 15.69 12.70
N PHE A 21 22.80 15.09 13.79
CA PHE A 21 21.45 15.38 14.29
C PHE A 21 21.27 16.84 14.66
N LYS A 22 22.28 17.44 15.31
CA LYS A 22 22.29 18.87 15.64
C LYS A 22 22.42 19.73 14.38
N ASP A 23 23.33 19.38 13.48
CA ASP A 23 23.60 20.13 12.24
C ASP A 23 22.38 20.17 11.30
N PHE A 24 21.65 19.05 11.18
CA PHE A 24 20.43 18.98 10.39
C PHE A 24 19.20 19.52 11.12
N GLY A 25 19.31 19.88 12.41
CA GLY A 25 18.18 20.36 13.21
C GLY A 25 17.06 19.33 13.32
N ILE A 26 17.42 18.07 13.55
CA ILE A 26 16.46 17.00 13.81
C ILE A 26 15.90 17.20 15.21
N SER A 27 14.58 17.35 15.32
CA SER A 27 13.90 17.67 16.59
C SER A 27 13.77 16.46 17.51
N SER A 28 13.75 15.26 16.92
CA SER A 28 13.68 13.99 17.64
C SER A 28 14.93 13.76 18.48
N GLN A 29 14.73 13.22 19.68
CA GLN A 29 15.82 12.84 20.58
C GLN A 29 16.58 11.64 20.02
N LEU A 30 17.89 11.78 19.83
CA LEU A 30 18.77 10.64 19.55
C LEU A 30 19.10 9.90 20.85
N VAL A 31 18.69 8.64 20.95
CA VAL A 31 19.02 7.75 22.06
C VAL A 31 20.10 6.77 21.58
N LYS A 32 21.28 6.84 22.21
CA LYS A 32 22.46 6.08 21.80
C LYS A 32 22.60 4.80 22.63
N CYS A 33 22.76 3.68 21.96
CA CYS A 33 22.95 2.35 22.54
C CYS A 33 24.24 1.75 21.96
N ASP A 34 25.28 1.61 22.78
CA ASP A 34 26.61 1.12 22.36
C ASP A 34 26.77 -0.41 22.46
N ASN A 35 25.75 -1.09 23.01
CA ASN A 35 25.73 -2.53 23.13
C ASN A 35 24.30 -3.07 23.12
N LEU A 36 24.16 -4.36 22.80
CA LEU A 36 22.87 -5.00 22.59
C LEU A 36 21.99 -5.00 23.85
N LYS A 37 22.60 -5.11 25.03
CA LYS A 37 21.87 -5.03 26.30
C LYS A 37 21.23 -3.65 26.47
N SER A 38 21.98 -2.58 26.24
CA SER A 38 21.46 -1.20 26.33
C SER A 38 20.33 -0.94 25.34
N TYR A 39 20.43 -1.48 24.12
CA TYR A 39 19.39 -1.40 23.09
C TYR A 39 18.11 -2.11 23.53
N ARG A 40 18.23 -3.39 23.95
CA ARG A 40 17.10 -4.20 24.43
C ARG A 40 16.43 -3.61 25.66
N GLU A 41 17.20 -3.02 26.58
CA GLU A 41 16.67 -2.32 27.74
C GLU A 41 15.91 -1.05 27.34
N GLU A 42 16.43 -0.27 26.38
CA GLU A 42 15.80 0.97 25.92
C GLU A 42 14.47 0.70 25.19
N ILE A 43 14.43 -0.26 24.26
CA ILE A 43 13.20 -0.60 23.51
C ILE A 43 12.07 -1.08 24.44
N LYS A 44 12.41 -1.74 25.55
CA LYS A 44 11.41 -2.25 26.51
C LYS A 44 10.81 -1.16 27.39
N LYS A 45 11.41 0.03 27.47
CA LYS A 45 10.88 1.14 28.28
C LYS A 45 9.54 1.60 27.71
N GLU A 46 8.55 1.69 28.58
CA GLU A 46 7.19 2.08 28.18
C GLU A 46 7.17 3.47 27.53
N GLU A 47 7.88 4.43 28.10
CA GLU A 47 8.05 5.77 27.52
C GLU A 47 8.61 5.74 26.10
N THR A 48 9.52 4.80 25.82
CA THR A 48 10.15 4.67 24.51
C THR A 48 9.21 4.01 23.50
N LYS A 49 8.42 3.01 23.90
CA LYS A 49 7.41 2.41 23.01
C LYS A 49 6.41 3.42 22.45
N HIS A 50 5.97 4.39 23.25
CA HIS A 50 5.02 5.42 22.83
C HIS A 50 5.69 6.55 22.02
N ASN A 51 6.97 6.84 22.28
CA ASN A 51 7.67 7.97 21.65
C ASN A 51 8.61 7.56 20.53
N ILE A 52 8.78 6.27 20.23
CA ILE A 52 9.69 5.83 19.18
C ILE A 52 9.20 6.30 17.80
N ARG A 53 10.13 6.81 16.99
CA ARG A 53 9.89 7.38 15.65
C ARG A 53 10.78 6.79 14.58
N GLY A 54 11.88 6.14 14.96
CA GLY A 54 12.77 5.49 14.03
C GLY A 54 13.87 4.72 14.73
N LEU A 55 14.51 3.83 13.98
CA LEU A 55 15.65 3.04 14.43
C LEU A 55 16.81 3.23 13.46
N ILE A 56 18.03 3.33 13.98
CA ILE A 56 19.28 3.25 13.22
C ILE A 56 20.06 2.09 13.83
N ILE A 57 20.41 1.10 13.02
CA ILE A 57 20.92 -0.18 13.50
C ILE A 57 22.17 -0.54 12.69
N ASP A 58 23.29 -0.68 13.37
CA ASP A 58 24.44 -1.41 12.86
C ASP A 58 24.21 -2.93 12.99
N LEU A 59 24.52 -3.68 11.93
CA LEU A 59 24.26 -5.13 11.89
C LEU A 59 25.30 -5.95 12.65
N ALA A 60 26.57 -5.57 12.57
CA ALA A 60 27.66 -6.42 13.03
C ALA A 60 28.33 -5.80 14.25
N GLN A 61 28.43 -6.56 15.34
CA GLN A 61 29.11 -6.14 16.56
C GLN A 61 30.56 -6.63 16.65
N ASN A 62 30.95 -7.58 15.80
CA ASN A 62 32.29 -8.14 15.81
C ASN A 62 32.65 -8.81 14.47
N ASP A 63 33.96 -8.97 14.25
CA ASP A 63 34.54 -9.62 13.07
C ASP A 63 34.03 -11.06 12.81
N GLU A 64 33.53 -11.78 13.83
CA GLU A 64 32.99 -13.13 13.61
C GLU A 64 31.59 -13.10 12.99
N GLU A 65 30.71 -12.21 13.45
CA GLU A 65 29.39 -11.99 12.85
C GLU A 65 29.53 -11.53 11.40
N GLU A 66 30.47 -10.62 11.14
CA GLU A 66 30.80 -10.15 9.79
C GLU A 66 31.22 -11.30 8.87
N LYS A 67 32.06 -12.22 9.35
CA LYS A 67 32.56 -13.35 8.55
C LYS A 67 31.51 -14.44 8.34
N ARG A 68 30.60 -14.66 9.30
CA ARG A 68 29.57 -15.71 9.23
C ARG A 68 28.29 -15.24 8.55
N GLY A 69 28.02 -13.94 8.50
CA GLY A 69 26.77 -13.37 7.98
C GLY A 69 25.55 -13.71 8.86
N ILE A 70 25.78 -13.99 10.14
CA ILE A 70 24.73 -14.27 11.14
C ILE A 70 24.86 -13.18 12.20
N PHE A 71 23.81 -12.38 12.37
CA PHE A 71 23.81 -11.20 13.22
C PHE A 71 22.87 -11.39 14.42
N GLU A 72 23.35 -11.22 15.65
CA GLU A 72 22.51 -11.42 16.84
C GLU A 72 21.32 -10.46 16.87
N ILE A 73 21.49 -9.24 16.37
CA ILE A 73 20.45 -8.19 16.33
C ILE A 73 19.31 -8.48 15.35
N GLN A 74 19.44 -9.48 14.46
CA GLN A 74 18.46 -9.78 13.41
C GLN A 74 17.06 -10.09 13.94
N ALA A 75 16.98 -10.84 15.05
CA ALA A 75 15.71 -11.15 15.70
C ALA A 75 15.05 -9.88 16.26
N ASP A 76 15.84 -8.97 16.85
CA ASP A 76 15.34 -7.72 17.40
C ASP A 76 14.87 -6.74 16.32
N ILE A 77 15.54 -6.71 15.14
CA ILE A 77 15.09 -5.93 13.97
C ILE A 77 13.70 -6.43 13.54
N LYS A 78 13.52 -7.74 13.45
CA LYS A 78 12.25 -8.35 13.06
C LYS A 78 11.12 -8.02 14.02
N GLU A 79 11.36 -8.20 15.32
CA GLU A 79 10.40 -7.84 16.36
C GLU A 79 10.03 -6.35 16.28
N SER A 80 11.03 -5.48 16.13
CA SER A 80 10.81 -4.03 16.01
C SER A 80 10.00 -3.65 14.77
N PHE A 81 10.25 -4.32 13.64
CA PHE A 81 9.52 -4.11 12.40
C PHE A 81 8.05 -4.52 12.53
N GLU A 82 7.77 -5.65 13.18
CA GLU A 82 6.41 -6.17 13.39
C GLU A 82 5.59 -5.29 14.35
N ILE A 83 6.24 -4.67 15.35
CA ILE A 83 5.55 -3.91 16.41
C ILE A 83 5.38 -2.43 16.03
N PHE A 84 6.46 -1.75 15.63
CA PHE A 84 6.49 -0.28 15.68
C PHE A 84 6.08 0.43 14.40
N ARG A 85 6.05 -0.23 13.23
CA ARG A 85 5.64 0.38 11.94
C ARG A 85 6.38 1.70 11.61
N ILE A 86 7.61 1.84 12.09
CA ILE A 86 8.51 3.00 11.92
C ILE A 86 9.57 2.74 10.84
N PRO A 87 10.23 3.78 10.33
CA PRO A 87 11.43 3.60 9.51
C PRO A 87 12.59 2.99 10.32
N ILE A 88 13.23 1.97 9.75
CA ILE A 88 14.44 1.33 10.31
C ILE A 88 15.57 1.49 9.30
N PHE A 89 16.64 2.16 9.71
CA PHE A 89 17.84 2.37 8.93
C PHE A 89 18.88 1.34 9.34
N ILE A 90 19.11 0.35 8.49
CA ILE A 90 20.16 -0.63 8.68
C ILE A 90 21.40 -0.10 7.98
N HIS A 91 22.51 0.05 8.69
CA HIS A 91 23.78 0.46 8.10
C HIS A 91 24.87 -0.55 8.41
N SER A 92 25.57 -1.07 7.40
CA SER A 92 26.60 -2.10 7.61
C SER A 92 27.54 -2.18 6.41
N ALA A 93 28.76 -2.67 6.61
CA ALA A 93 29.68 -3.03 5.52
C ALA A 93 29.27 -4.35 4.82
N ASN A 94 28.53 -5.22 5.51
CA ASN A 94 28.20 -6.58 5.08
C ASN A 94 26.75 -6.76 4.62
N LEU A 95 26.12 -5.69 4.12
CA LEU A 95 24.73 -5.73 3.64
C LEU A 95 24.49 -6.77 2.53
N SER A 96 25.52 -7.16 1.78
CA SER A 96 25.44 -8.22 0.76
C SER A 96 25.09 -9.60 1.34
N HIS A 97 25.30 -9.80 2.64
CA HIS A 97 24.97 -11.04 3.35
C HIS A 97 23.63 -10.95 4.11
N TYR A 98 22.91 -9.84 3.97
CA TYR A 98 21.66 -9.58 4.68
C TYR A 98 20.51 -9.37 3.70
N ASP A 99 19.83 -10.45 3.33
CA ASP A 99 18.70 -10.43 2.38
C ASP A 99 17.34 -10.15 3.04
N ASP A 100 17.26 -10.26 4.37
CA ASP A 100 16.06 -9.99 5.15
C ASP A 100 15.49 -8.60 4.87
N PHE A 101 14.17 -8.49 4.77
CA PHE A 101 13.47 -7.25 4.46
C PHE A 101 13.79 -6.61 3.09
N ASN A 102 14.33 -7.37 2.13
CA ASN A 102 14.41 -6.90 0.74
C ASN A 102 13.01 -6.56 0.20
N GLY A 103 12.84 -5.35 -0.34
CA GLY A 103 11.58 -4.86 -0.88
C GLY A 103 10.62 -4.19 0.12
N TYR A 104 10.98 -4.12 1.41
CA TYR A 104 10.15 -3.47 2.42
C TYR A 104 10.39 -1.96 2.46
N GLY A 105 9.34 -1.17 2.24
CA GLY A 105 9.43 0.28 2.00
C GLY A 105 9.82 1.15 3.19
N THR A 106 9.82 0.62 4.41
CA THR A 106 10.23 1.32 5.64
C THR A 106 11.61 0.87 6.15
N ILE A 107 12.20 -0.15 5.54
CA ILE A 107 13.55 -0.62 5.86
C ILE A 107 14.54 -0.03 4.86
N PHE A 108 15.46 0.79 5.35
CA PHE A 108 16.48 1.45 4.55
C PHE A 108 17.83 0.81 4.81
N LYS A 109 18.30 -0.02 3.88
CA LYS A 109 19.66 -0.58 3.92
C LYS A 109 20.66 0.42 3.32
N ASN A 110 21.67 0.82 4.08
CA ASN A 110 22.68 1.80 3.68
C ASN A 110 24.09 1.23 3.89
N LEU A 111 24.88 1.10 2.83
CA LEU A 111 26.25 0.58 2.96
C LEU A 111 27.09 1.53 3.83
N LYS A 112 27.84 0.98 4.80
CA LYS A 112 28.80 1.76 5.61
C LYS A 112 29.80 2.43 4.67
N GLY A 113 30.03 3.72 4.88
CA GLY A 113 30.93 4.52 4.07
C GLY A 113 31.01 5.94 4.61
N ARG A 114 31.88 6.78 4.01
CA ARG A 114 32.16 8.14 4.51
C ARG A 114 30.91 9.00 4.71
N ASP A 115 29.89 8.83 3.86
CA ASP A 115 28.66 9.62 3.89
C ASP A 115 27.44 8.85 4.43
N SER A 116 27.59 7.63 4.98
CA SER A 116 26.44 6.80 5.39
C SER A 116 25.60 7.48 6.47
N ALA A 117 26.23 7.94 7.55
CA ALA A 117 25.56 8.65 8.65
C ALA A 117 24.86 9.91 8.16
N LYS A 118 25.53 10.70 7.31
CA LYS A 118 24.96 11.92 6.71
C LYS A 118 23.72 11.62 5.88
N ASN A 119 23.78 10.61 5.02
CA ASN A 119 22.66 10.20 4.17
C ASN A 119 21.47 9.70 5.01
N ILE A 120 21.72 8.97 6.09
CA ILE A 120 20.68 8.52 7.03
C ILE A 120 20.02 9.72 7.72
N CYS A 121 20.80 10.65 8.29
CA CYS A 121 20.27 11.85 8.94
C CYS A 121 19.46 12.72 7.97
N GLN A 122 19.89 12.88 6.71
CA GLN A 122 19.13 13.60 5.69
C GLN A 122 17.78 12.95 5.40
N LYS A 123 17.71 11.62 5.30
CA LYS A 123 16.45 10.88 5.12
C LYS A 123 15.54 11.07 6.33
N ILE A 124 16.08 10.92 7.54
CA ILE A 124 15.34 11.15 8.79
C ILE A 124 14.75 12.55 8.82
N LYS A 125 15.57 13.58 8.54
CA LYS A 125 15.12 14.97 8.52
C LYS A 125 13.97 15.18 7.53
N LYS A 126 14.09 14.61 6.32
CA LYS A 126 13.01 14.67 5.32
C LYS A 126 11.71 14.02 5.80
N LEU A 127 11.79 12.89 6.52
CA LEU A 127 10.61 12.21 7.07
C LEU A 127 10.02 12.96 8.27
N GLU A 128 10.86 13.61 9.08
CA GLU A 128 10.42 14.46 10.19
C GLU A 128 9.70 15.72 9.66
N ASP A 129 10.32 16.42 8.70
CA ASP A 129 9.77 17.65 8.12
C ASP A 129 8.47 17.42 7.35
N SER A 130 8.27 16.22 6.79
CA SER A 130 7.00 15.85 6.15
C SER A 130 5.92 15.41 7.13
N GLY A 131 6.24 15.29 8.42
CA GLY A 131 5.36 14.73 9.46
C GLY A 131 5.18 13.21 9.36
N PHE A 132 5.89 12.51 8.46
CA PHE A 132 5.74 11.08 8.24
C PHE A 132 6.02 10.26 9.50
N LEU A 133 7.01 10.68 10.30
CA LEU A 133 7.39 9.97 11.52
C LEU A 133 6.27 9.89 12.56
N GLU A 134 5.28 10.78 12.52
CA GLU A 134 4.15 10.80 13.47
C GLU A 134 2.92 10.01 12.97
N ILE A 135 2.94 9.50 11.74
CA ILE A 135 1.76 8.90 11.10
C ILE A 135 1.46 7.48 11.64
N PHE A 136 2.46 6.60 11.58
CA PHE A 136 2.32 5.16 11.84
C PHE A 136 2.86 4.60 13.18
N PRO A 137 3.67 5.30 13.99
CA PRO A 137 4.18 4.72 15.24
C PRO A 137 3.01 4.39 16.19
N PRO A 138 3.26 3.63 17.27
CA PRO A 138 2.28 3.48 18.34
C PRO A 138 1.77 4.82 18.83
N ASP A 139 0.46 4.95 19.00
CA ASP A 139 -0.24 6.21 19.32
C ASP A 139 0.00 7.33 18.30
N GLY A 140 0.35 6.97 17.07
CA GLY A 140 0.48 7.90 15.96
C GLY A 140 -0.88 8.37 15.44
N ILE A 141 -0.83 9.33 14.51
CA ILE A 141 -2.02 10.00 13.96
C ILE A 141 -3.02 9.00 13.37
N ILE A 142 -2.56 7.97 12.65
CA ILE A 142 -3.44 6.98 12.03
C ILE A 142 -4.09 6.08 13.08
N GLU A 143 -3.35 5.63 14.09
CA GLU A 143 -3.89 4.76 15.12
C GLU A 143 -4.97 5.47 15.93
N GLU A 144 -4.69 6.70 16.41
CA GLU A 144 -5.68 7.52 17.11
C GLU A 144 -6.94 7.76 16.25
N LYS A 145 -6.76 8.13 14.98
CA LYS A 145 -7.86 8.40 14.06
C LYS A 145 -8.67 7.15 13.77
N ILE A 146 -8.03 6.02 13.46
CA ILE A 146 -8.71 4.75 13.20
C ILE A 146 -9.48 4.31 14.44
N MET A 147 -8.87 4.34 15.62
CA MET A 147 -9.51 3.89 16.85
C MET A 147 -10.72 4.77 17.22
N LYS A 148 -10.60 6.10 17.02
CA LYS A 148 -11.72 7.03 17.20
C LYS A 148 -12.86 6.75 16.21
N GLU A 149 -12.56 6.60 14.92
CA GLU A 149 -13.58 6.33 13.90
C GLU A 149 -14.19 4.93 14.06
N LEU A 150 -13.39 3.94 14.45
CA LEU A 150 -13.85 2.59 14.77
C LEU A 150 -14.83 2.62 15.93
N HIS A 151 -14.47 3.29 17.04
CA HIS A 151 -15.34 3.45 18.19
C HIS A 151 -16.67 4.12 17.80
N ASN A 152 -16.59 5.24 17.07
CA ASN A 152 -17.77 5.99 16.63
C ASN A 152 -18.66 5.15 15.69
N SER A 153 -18.06 4.44 14.74
CA SER A 153 -18.79 3.64 13.75
C SER A 153 -19.43 2.43 14.39
N PHE A 154 -18.71 1.73 15.27
CA PHE A 154 -19.19 0.53 15.95
C PHE A 154 -20.32 0.84 16.94
N THR A 155 -20.14 1.83 17.82
CA THR A 155 -21.14 2.16 18.85
C THR A 155 -22.43 2.71 18.28
N LYS A 156 -22.38 3.40 17.13
CA LYS A 156 -23.57 3.96 16.46
C LYS A 156 -24.26 2.98 15.50
N GLN A 157 -23.62 1.85 15.19
CA GLN A 157 -24.16 0.88 14.25
C GLN A 157 -25.32 0.07 14.85
N PHE A 158 -25.26 -0.22 16.14
CA PHE A 158 -26.26 -1.04 16.83
C PHE A 158 -27.26 -0.17 17.59
N LYS A 159 -28.49 -0.67 17.69
CA LYS A 159 -29.57 -0.06 18.47
C LYS A 159 -30.12 -1.04 19.49
N ASP A 160 -30.47 -0.52 20.66
CA ASP A 160 -31.08 -1.29 21.75
C ASP A 160 -30.31 -2.62 22.02
N ASP A 161 -31.01 -3.76 22.01
CA ASP A 161 -30.44 -5.08 22.29
C ASP A 161 -29.97 -5.85 21.04
N GLU A 162 -29.69 -5.19 19.91
CA GLU A 162 -29.28 -5.87 18.67
C GLU A 162 -28.02 -6.73 18.83
N ILE A 163 -27.05 -6.30 19.62
CA ILE A 163 -25.84 -7.06 19.90
C ILE A 163 -26.20 -8.41 20.54
N ILE A 164 -27.09 -8.40 21.53
CA ILE A 164 -27.54 -9.62 22.23
C ILE A 164 -28.29 -10.54 21.27
N LYS A 165 -29.20 -9.99 20.46
CA LYS A 165 -29.94 -10.78 19.45
C LYS A 165 -29.02 -11.47 18.43
N ILE A 166 -27.93 -10.80 18.03
CA ILE A 166 -26.92 -11.40 17.14
C ILE A 166 -26.18 -12.52 17.84
N VAL A 167 -25.73 -12.30 19.09
CA VAL A 167 -25.04 -13.32 19.88
C VAL A 167 -25.95 -14.54 20.09
N ASP A 168 -27.21 -14.34 20.45
CA ASP A 168 -28.20 -15.42 20.61
C ASP A 168 -28.40 -16.20 19.31
N SER A 169 -28.50 -15.50 18.18
CA SER A 169 -28.62 -16.13 16.86
C SER A 169 -27.39 -16.98 16.49
N ILE A 170 -26.19 -16.50 16.79
CA ILE A 170 -24.95 -17.26 16.59
C ILE A 170 -24.90 -18.46 17.53
N GLN A 171 -25.26 -18.28 18.80
CA GLN A 171 -25.26 -19.37 19.79
C GLN A 171 -26.22 -20.50 19.39
N GLN A 172 -27.40 -20.17 18.86
CA GLN A 172 -28.36 -21.16 18.37
C GLN A 172 -27.87 -21.93 17.14
N SER A 173 -27.01 -21.33 16.31
CA SER A 173 -26.58 -21.91 15.03
C SER A 173 -25.20 -22.58 15.09
N ALA A 174 -24.23 -22.02 15.83
CA ALA A 174 -22.82 -22.40 15.80
C ALA A 174 -22.38 -23.32 16.95
N LYS A 175 -23.28 -23.68 17.88
CA LYS A 175 -23.08 -24.61 19.02
C LYS A 175 -21.68 -24.56 19.65
N ASP A 176 -20.77 -25.43 19.22
CA ASP A 176 -19.45 -25.64 19.85
C ASP A 176 -18.40 -24.59 19.46
N ASN A 177 -18.62 -23.82 18.37
CA ASN A 177 -17.68 -22.78 17.91
C ASN A 177 -18.26 -21.36 17.94
N TYR A 178 -19.23 -21.11 18.83
CA TYR A 178 -19.95 -19.84 18.82
C TYR A 178 -19.05 -18.64 19.20
N LYS A 179 -18.04 -18.83 20.06
CA LYS A 179 -17.14 -17.74 20.49
C LYS A 179 -16.31 -17.20 19.34
N ASP A 180 -15.61 -18.09 18.62
CA ASP A 180 -14.81 -17.73 17.45
C ASP A 180 -15.70 -17.09 16.38
N ARG A 181 -16.93 -17.61 16.21
CA ARG A 181 -17.89 -17.03 15.27
C ARG A 181 -18.35 -15.63 15.68
N VAL A 182 -18.59 -15.39 16.97
CA VAL A 182 -18.91 -14.06 17.51
C VAL A 182 -17.75 -13.10 17.23
N GLU A 183 -16.52 -13.49 17.53
CA GLU A 183 -15.31 -12.69 17.25
C GLU A 183 -15.20 -12.34 15.76
N GLU A 184 -15.36 -13.32 14.87
CA GLU A 184 -15.30 -13.13 13.43
C GLU A 184 -16.38 -12.16 12.93
N VAL A 185 -17.63 -12.34 13.39
CA VAL A 185 -18.77 -11.53 12.96
C VAL A 185 -18.61 -10.09 13.42
N PHE A 186 -18.32 -9.85 14.70
CA PHE A 186 -18.17 -8.48 15.20
C PHE A 186 -16.92 -7.81 14.63
N SER A 187 -15.81 -8.51 14.46
CA SER A 187 -14.62 -7.97 13.79
C SER A 187 -14.95 -7.52 12.36
N ARG A 188 -15.68 -8.34 11.61
CA ARG A 188 -16.11 -8.00 10.24
C ARG A 188 -17.06 -6.82 10.20
N ILE A 189 -17.99 -6.75 11.16
CA ILE A 189 -18.90 -5.62 11.31
C ILE A 189 -18.11 -4.33 11.55
N SER A 190 -17.19 -4.34 12.52
CA SER A 190 -16.34 -3.20 12.87
C SER A 190 -15.53 -2.68 11.67
N ILE A 191 -14.84 -3.57 10.95
CA ILE A 191 -14.04 -3.20 9.78
C ILE A 191 -14.92 -2.66 8.65
N ARG A 192 -16.10 -3.24 8.40
CA ARG A 192 -17.03 -2.75 7.38
C ARG A 192 -17.60 -1.39 7.71
N ALA A 193 -17.95 -1.15 8.97
CA ALA A 193 -18.47 0.13 9.42
C ALA A 193 -17.41 1.23 9.27
N LEU A 194 -16.17 0.94 9.68
CA LEU A 194 -15.03 1.83 9.48
C LEU A 194 -14.78 2.10 7.99
N LEU A 195 -14.72 1.07 7.15
CA LEU A 195 -14.50 1.22 5.70
C LEU A 195 -15.57 2.11 5.06
N ASN A 196 -16.85 1.85 5.35
CA ASN A 196 -17.95 2.66 4.83
C ASN A 196 -17.83 4.12 5.29
N LYS A 197 -17.40 4.36 6.53
CA LYS A 197 -17.18 5.71 7.05
C LYS A 197 -16.03 6.41 6.31
N LEU A 198 -14.90 5.71 6.12
CA LEU A 198 -13.72 6.25 5.43
C LEU A 198 -13.98 6.53 3.94
N LEU A 199 -14.86 5.75 3.29
CA LEU A 199 -15.28 5.97 1.91
C LEU A 199 -16.41 7.00 1.78
N SER A 200 -17.20 7.22 2.84
CA SER A 200 -18.26 8.23 2.83
C SER A 200 -17.66 9.63 2.91
N HIS A 201 -18.09 10.50 2.01
CA HIS A 201 -17.75 11.92 2.05
C HIS A 201 -18.27 12.51 3.37
N SER A 202 -17.53 13.47 3.94
CA SER A 202 -17.91 14.09 5.21
C SER A 202 -19.36 14.58 5.13
N PRO A 203 -20.25 14.17 6.06
CA PRO A 203 -21.64 14.62 6.08
C PRO A 203 -21.79 16.13 6.38
N GLU A 204 -20.70 16.83 6.71
CA GLU A 204 -20.70 18.24 7.12
C GLU A 204 -20.57 19.21 5.94
N SER A 205 -20.19 18.75 4.74
CA SER A 205 -20.08 19.60 3.55
C SER A 205 -21.22 19.31 2.58
N ILE A 206 -22.20 20.22 2.51
CA ILE A 206 -23.26 20.25 1.48
C ILE A 206 -22.67 20.38 0.07
N ILE A 207 -21.41 20.83 -0.03
CA ILE A 207 -20.63 20.85 -1.25
C ILE A 207 -19.80 19.56 -1.30
N LEU A 208 -20.04 18.73 -2.32
CA LEU A 208 -19.10 17.68 -2.73
C LEU A 208 -17.82 18.37 -3.22
N GLU A 209 -16.94 18.73 -2.30
CA GLU A 209 -15.56 19.04 -2.66
C GLU A 209 -14.91 17.73 -3.09
N ASN A 210 -14.75 17.57 -4.40
CA ASN A 210 -13.99 16.45 -4.96
C ASN A 210 -12.56 16.55 -4.40
N SER A 211 -12.23 15.70 -3.44
CA SER A 211 -10.86 15.57 -2.96
C SER A 211 -9.99 15.08 -4.11
N THR A 212 -8.90 15.78 -4.39
CA THR A 212 -7.90 15.30 -5.33
C THR A 212 -6.97 14.34 -4.61
N VAL A 213 -6.88 13.11 -5.09
CA VAL A 213 -5.93 12.11 -4.59
C VAL A 213 -4.60 12.20 -5.33
N ASN A 214 -3.52 11.81 -4.65
CA ASN A 214 -2.23 11.58 -5.29
C ASN A 214 -2.33 10.36 -6.22
N ALA A 215 -1.70 10.42 -7.39
CA ALA A 215 -1.74 9.32 -8.37
C ALA A 215 -1.25 7.97 -7.80
N ILE A 216 -0.35 7.98 -6.80
CA ILE A 216 0.12 6.76 -6.14
C ILE A 216 -1.02 6.02 -5.41
N GLU A 217 -2.05 6.72 -4.94
CA GLU A 217 -3.18 6.14 -4.19
C GLU A 217 -4.05 5.21 -5.04
N HIS A 218 -3.93 5.30 -6.37
CA HIS A 218 -4.56 4.36 -7.30
C HIS A 218 -3.82 3.03 -7.44
N TYR A 219 -2.68 2.87 -6.76
CA TYR A 219 -1.83 1.69 -6.85
C TYR A 219 -1.50 1.16 -5.46
N TYR A 220 -1.61 -0.14 -5.26
CA TYR A 220 -1.15 -0.79 -4.03
C TYR A 220 -0.57 -2.17 -4.32
N ARG A 221 0.30 -2.65 -3.43
CA ARG A 221 0.82 -4.02 -3.47
C ARG A 221 0.01 -4.88 -2.52
N ARG A 222 -0.77 -5.82 -3.07
CA ARG A 222 -1.64 -6.66 -2.26
C ARG A 222 -0.86 -7.78 -1.57
N GLY A 223 -1.17 -8.02 -0.30
CA GLY A 223 -0.75 -9.22 0.42
C GLY A 223 -1.85 -10.29 0.34
N SER A 224 -1.97 -11.00 -0.78
CA SER A 224 -2.97 -12.06 -0.94
C SER A 224 -2.31 -13.36 -1.37
N SER A 225 -2.80 -14.48 -0.82
CA SER A 225 -2.40 -15.84 -1.20
C SER A 225 -2.83 -16.25 -2.60
N ARG A 226 -3.68 -15.47 -3.27
CA ARG A 226 -4.08 -15.76 -4.66
C ARG A 226 -3.03 -15.26 -5.64
N ASN A 227 -2.88 -16.01 -6.72
CA ASN A 227 -1.91 -15.72 -7.76
C ASN A 227 -2.24 -14.42 -8.51
N PHE A 228 -3.52 -14.13 -8.77
CA PHE A 228 -3.96 -12.89 -9.43
C PHE A 228 -5.36 -12.46 -8.98
N TRP A 229 -5.67 -11.17 -9.15
CA TRP A 229 -6.96 -10.52 -8.95
C TRP A 229 -7.30 -9.60 -10.11
N THR A 230 -8.59 -9.31 -10.30
CA THR A 230 -9.05 -8.28 -11.24
C THR A 230 -8.38 -6.94 -10.92
N GLY A 231 -7.85 -6.25 -11.93
CA GLY A 231 -7.12 -5.00 -11.74
C GLY A 231 -5.64 -5.17 -11.37
N ASP A 232 -5.13 -6.40 -11.22
CA ASP A 232 -3.70 -6.62 -11.08
C ASP A 232 -2.97 -6.31 -12.39
N ILE A 233 -1.81 -5.66 -12.26
CA ILE A 233 -0.84 -5.43 -13.32
C ILE A 233 0.33 -6.38 -13.15
N PHE A 234 0.68 -7.02 -14.25
CA PHE A 234 1.77 -7.96 -14.35
C PHE A 234 2.78 -7.50 -15.39
N LYS A 235 4.06 -7.82 -15.15
CA LYS A 235 5.14 -7.56 -16.09
C LYS A 235 5.71 -8.89 -16.59
N ASN A 236 5.95 -8.96 -17.89
CA ASN A 236 6.56 -10.10 -18.54
C ASN A 236 8.01 -10.30 -18.04
N ASN A 237 8.42 -11.55 -17.84
CA ASN A 237 9.73 -11.89 -17.28
C ASN A 237 10.90 -11.63 -18.24
N THR A 238 10.64 -11.68 -19.55
CA THR A 238 11.68 -11.55 -20.59
C THR A 238 11.52 -10.30 -21.45
N GLU A 239 10.30 -9.82 -21.62
CA GLU A 239 9.97 -8.68 -22.49
C GLU A 239 9.53 -7.48 -21.63
N ASN A 240 9.71 -6.26 -22.13
CA ASN A 240 9.20 -5.06 -21.43
C ASN A 240 7.70 -4.85 -21.71
N GLU A 241 6.93 -5.90 -21.52
CA GLU A 241 5.48 -5.94 -21.75
C GLU A 241 4.73 -5.99 -20.42
N TYR A 242 3.63 -5.26 -20.37
CA TYR A 242 2.76 -5.18 -19.20
C TYR A 242 1.35 -5.59 -19.60
N VAL A 243 0.68 -6.32 -18.71
CA VAL A 243 -0.72 -6.73 -18.89
C VAL A 243 -1.52 -6.42 -17.64
N ILE A 244 -2.81 -6.13 -17.81
CA ILE A 244 -3.78 -6.00 -16.74
C ILE A 244 -4.79 -7.14 -16.78
N VAL A 245 -5.12 -7.69 -15.61
CA VAL A 245 -6.12 -8.73 -15.45
C VAL A 245 -7.52 -8.12 -15.46
N LEU A 246 -8.36 -8.57 -16.38
CA LEU A 246 -9.77 -8.18 -16.51
C LEU A 246 -10.74 -9.31 -16.13
N THR A 247 -10.25 -10.51 -15.81
CA THR A 247 -11.09 -11.64 -15.35
C THR A 247 -11.99 -11.19 -14.21
N PRO A 248 -13.31 -11.46 -14.24
CA PRO A 248 -14.22 -11.09 -13.17
C PRO A 248 -13.83 -11.68 -11.81
N ARG A 249 -14.01 -10.90 -10.75
CA ARG A 249 -13.60 -11.26 -9.39
C ARG A 249 -14.22 -12.56 -8.90
N CYS A 250 -15.50 -12.81 -9.22
CA CYS A 250 -16.20 -14.04 -8.86
C CYS A 250 -15.61 -15.30 -9.52
N ASP A 251 -15.11 -15.19 -10.75
CA ASP A 251 -14.49 -16.32 -11.46
C ASP A 251 -13.12 -16.66 -10.90
N ILE A 252 -12.38 -15.62 -10.49
CA ILE A 252 -11.14 -15.78 -9.73
C ILE A 252 -11.45 -16.45 -8.40
N GLU A 253 -12.47 -15.97 -7.67
CA GLU A 253 -12.84 -16.45 -6.34
C GLU A 253 -13.21 -17.92 -6.32
N ASN A 254 -14.05 -18.34 -7.27
CA ASN A 254 -14.53 -19.71 -7.39
C ASN A 254 -13.56 -20.63 -8.14
N ASN A 255 -12.44 -20.09 -8.65
CA ASN A 255 -11.46 -20.81 -9.46
C ASN A 255 -12.09 -21.51 -10.69
N THR A 256 -13.14 -20.92 -11.25
CA THR A 256 -13.99 -21.56 -12.28
C THR A 256 -13.43 -21.47 -13.69
N SER A 257 -12.60 -20.47 -13.97
CA SER A 257 -11.99 -20.28 -15.29
C SER A 257 -10.64 -20.98 -15.40
N SER A 258 -10.36 -21.74 -16.46
CA SER A 258 -9.02 -22.26 -16.75
C SER A 258 -8.09 -21.19 -17.36
N GLU A 259 -8.67 -20.08 -17.82
CA GLU A 259 -7.97 -19.00 -18.49
C GLU A 259 -8.11 -17.67 -17.74
N VAL A 260 -7.21 -16.75 -18.05
CA VAL A 260 -7.16 -15.39 -17.52
C VAL A 260 -7.44 -14.43 -18.67
N LEU A 261 -8.44 -13.57 -18.51
CA LEU A 261 -8.70 -12.47 -19.44
C LEU A 261 -7.72 -11.33 -19.12
N LEU A 262 -6.94 -10.96 -20.13
CA LEU A 262 -5.85 -10.00 -20.05
C LEU A 262 -6.03 -8.89 -21.09
N CYS A 263 -5.39 -7.76 -20.85
CA CYS A 263 -5.29 -6.66 -21.79
C CYS A 263 -3.91 -6.02 -21.70
N ASN A 264 -3.30 -5.67 -22.84
CA ASN A 264 -1.95 -5.11 -22.86
C ASN A 264 -1.96 -3.66 -22.39
N ILE A 265 -0.92 -3.30 -21.65
CA ILE A 265 -0.58 -1.92 -21.32
C ILE A 265 0.60 -1.51 -22.20
N VAL A 266 0.34 -0.56 -23.09
CA VAL A 266 1.33 -0.04 -24.02
C VAL A 266 2.01 1.17 -23.39
N GLU A 267 3.32 1.28 -23.60
CA GLU A 267 4.08 2.46 -23.19
C GLU A 267 3.49 3.74 -23.79
N GLN A 268 3.58 4.83 -23.03
CA GLN A 268 3.07 6.12 -23.43
C GLN A 268 4.14 7.20 -23.30
N THR A 269 4.24 8.03 -24.34
CA THR A 269 4.96 9.29 -24.25
C THR A 269 4.16 10.28 -23.39
N TRP A 270 4.73 10.62 -22.23
CA TRP A 270 4.11 11.55 -21.28
C TRP A 270 4.17 12.99 -21.79
N VAL A 271 3.00 13.63 -21.85
CA VAL A 271 2.92 15.05 -22.21
C VAL A 271 3.21 15.91 -20.98
N LYS A 272 4.04 16.94 -21.15
CA LYS A 272 4.45 17.87 -20.07
C LYS A 272 3.47 19.04 -19.84
N LYS A 273 2.49 19.24 -20.72
CA LYS A 273 1.50 20.33 -20.64
C LYS A 273 0.34 19.92 -19.73
N LYS A 274 -0.04 20.80 -18.81
CA LYS A 274 -1.02 20.54 -17.75
C LYS A 274 -2.43 20.26 -18.29
N GLU A 275 -2.92 21.01 -19.26
CA GLU A 275 -4.26 20.80 -19.84
C GLU A 275 -4.36 19.46 -20.57
N GLU A 276 -3.33 19.11 -21.35
CA GLU A 276 -3.26 17.83 -22.07
C GLU A 276 -3.17 16.67 -21.08
N LEU A 277 -2.32 16.77 -20.04
CA LEU A 277 -2.24 15.80 -18.95
C LEU A 277 -3.58 15.65 -18.21
N LYS A 278 -4.27 16.75 -17.93
CA LYS A 278 -5.62 16.71 -17.33
C LYS A 278 -6.55 15.91 -18.23
N ASN A 279 -6.57 16.14 -19.53
CA ASN A 279 -7.41 15.37 -20.45
C ASN A 279 -7.04 13.89 -20.50
N PHE A 280 -5.75 13.53 -20.37
CA PHE A 280 -5.32 12.12 -20.22
C PHE A 280 -5.80 11.49 -18.92
N LEU A 281 -5.72 12.22 -17.80
CA LEU A 281 -6.04 11.70 -16.47
C LEU A 281 -7.54 11.69 -16.17
N THR A 282 -8.27 12.71 -16.63
CA THR A 282 -9.73 12.82 -16.53
C THR A 282 -10.45 12.26 -17.75
N ASN A 283 -9.69 11.73 -18.72
CA ASN A 283 -10.18 11.06 -19.92
C ASN A 283 -11.15 11.88 -20.78
N ASN A 284 -10.91 13.17 -20.97
CA ASN A 284 -11.58 14.03 -21.96
C ASN A 284 -11.00 13.82 -23.38
N ILE A 285 -10.75 12.56 -23.76
CA ILE A 285 -10.16 12.21 -25.05
C ILE A 285 -11.20 11.40 -25.85
N SER A 286 -11.44 11.81 -27.09
CA SER A 286 -12.44 11.22 -28.01
C SER A 286 -12.29 9.71 -28.24
N SER A 287 -11.09 9.17 -28.03
CA SER A 287 -10.80 7.74 -28.15
C SER A 287 -11.21 6.97 -26.89
N LYS A 288 -12.43 6.43 -26.88
CA LYS A 288 -12.91 5.44 -25.89
C LYS A 288 -12.13 4.10 -25.90
N LYS A 289 -11.12 3.92 -26.77
CA LYS A 289 -10.35 2.67 -26.96
C LYS A 289 -9.30 2.44 -25.87
N HIS A 290 -8.92 3.49 -25.14
CA HIS A 290 -7.82 3.43 -24.20
C HIS A 290 -8.21 4.00 -22.83
N ARG A 291 -7.49 3.56 -21.79
CA ARG A 291 -7.46 4.19 -20.48
C ARG A 291 -6.02 4.41 -20.06
N HIS A 292 -5.68 5.66 -19.76
CA HIS A 292 -4.34 6.05 -19.32
C HIS A 292 -4.13 5.67 -17.85
N LEU A 293 -2.94 5.21 -17.49
CA LEU A 293 -2.55 4.84 -16.14
C LEU A 293 -1.36 5.72 -15.74
N PRO A 294 -1.49 6.63 -14.75
CA PRO A 294 -0.45 7.60 -14.43
C PRO A 294 0.85 6.93 -13.98
N LYS A 295 1.98 7.54 -14.35
CA LYS A 295 3.30 7.17 -13.85
C LYS A 295 3.44 7.52 -12.37
N THR A 296 3.94 6.57 -11.58
CA THR A 296 4.21 6.71 -10.14
C THR A 296 5.46 5.92 -9.73
N PRO A 297 6.00 6.10 -8.52
CA PRO A 297 7.06 5.23 -8.01
C PRO A 297 6.72 3.72 -7.95
N PHE A 298 5.44 3.32 -7.98
CA PHE A 298 5.05 1.91 -8.02
C PHE A 298 4.96 1.35 -9.44
N PHE A 299 4.70 2.20 -10.44
CA PHE A 299 4.44 1.79 -11.80
C PHE A 299 4.79 2.88 -12.80
N ASP A 300 5.51 2.53 -13.88
CA ASP A 300 5.92 3.49 -14.92
C ASP A 300 4.75 4.11 -15.71
N GLY A 301 3.54 3.59 -15.52
CA GLY A 301 2.34 4.03 -16.18
C GLY A 301 2.24 3.53 -17.62
N GLY A 302 1.22 3.97 -18.35
CA GLY A 302 0.99 3.58 -19.74
C GLY A 302 -0.46 3.77 -20.17
N LYS A 303 -0.86 3.13 -21.26
CA LYS A 303 -2.26 3.10 -21.71
C LYS A 303 -2.72 1.65 -21.87
N ILE A 304 -3.84 1.32 -21.26
CA ILE A 304 -4.53 0.05 -21.50
C ILE A 304 -5.11 0.11 -22.91
N ASP A 305 -4.79 -0.86 -23.77
CA ASP A 305 -5.35 -0.98 -25.11
C ASP A 305 -6.45 -2.06 -25.13
N TYR A 306 -7.71 -1.65 -24.98
CA TYR A 306 -8.84 -2.58 -24.94
C TYR A 306 -9.01 -3.43 -26.21
N SER A 307 -8.39 -3.05 -27.35
CA SER A 307 -8.40 -3.90 -28.55
C SER A 307 -7.46 -5.11 -28.46
N SER A 308 -6.55 -5.11 -27.50
CA SER A 308 -5.60 -6.20 -27.25
C SER A 308 -6.12 -7.23 -26.24
N ALA A 309 -7.42 -7.19 -25.91
CA ALA A 309 -8.01 -8.14 -24.99
C ALA A 309 -7.88 -9.58 -25.52
N HIS A 310 -7.35 -10.47 -24.70
CA HIS A 310 -7.11 -11.87 -25.04
C HIS A 310 -7.16 -12.74 -23.77
N THR A 311 -7.27 -14.04 -23.94
CA THR A 311 -7.18 -15.00 -22.84
C THR A 311 -5.86 -15.74 -22.86
N MET A 312 -5.41 -16.19 -21.68
CA MET A 312 -4.21 -17.02 -21.51
C MET A 312 -4.46 -18.07 -20.44
N VAL A 313 -3.96 -19.29 -20.67
CA VAL A 313 -4.01 -20.37 -19.68
C VAL A 313 -3.29 -19.96 -18.39
N LYS A 314 -3.88 -20.24 -17.23
CA LYS A 314 -3.41 -19.77 -15.91
C LYS A 314 -1.96 -20.13 -15.62
N GLU A 315 -1.56 -21.36 -15.91
CA GLU A 315 -0.22 -21.88 -15.64
C GLU A 315 0.82 -21.13 -16.49
N ILE A 316 0.54 -21.00 -17.79
CA ILE A 316 1.41 -20.25 -18.73
C ILE A 316 1.53 -18.78 -18.30
N PHE A 317 0.42 -18.17 -17.88
CA PHE A 317 0.41 -16.79 -17.41
C PHE A 317 1.31 -16.60 -16.18
N GLN A 318 1.23 -17.51 -15.20
CA GLN A 318 2.03 -17.44 -13.98
C GLN A 318 3.52 -17.66 -14.23
N ASP A 319 3.88 -18.49 -15.22
CA ASP A 319 5.26 -18.73 -15.60
C ASP A 319 5.86 -17.55 -16.40
N LYS A 320 5.06 -16.91 -17.26
CA LYS A 320 5.53 -15.84 -18.15
C LYS A 320 5.58 -14.47 -17.47
N PHE A 321 4.73 -14.24 -16.46
CA PHE A 321 4.55 -12.92 -15.86
C PHE A 321 4.73 -12.91 -14.35
N HIS A 322 5.37 -11.86 -13.83
CA HIS A 322 5.42 -11.58 -12.39
C HIS A 322 4.48 -10.43 -12.02
N TYR A 323 3.88 -10.56 -10.84
CA TYR A 323 3.04 -9.53 -10.26
C TYR A 323 3.84 -8.24 -10.00
N LEU A 324 3.26 -7.10 -10.34
CA LEU A 324 3.89 -5.80 -10.13
C LEU A 324 3.13 -4.95 -9.11
N VAL A 325 1.84 -4.71 -9.36
CA VAL A 325 0.99 -3.84 -8.54
C VAL A 325 -0.49 -4.10 -8.84
N THR A 326 -1.39 -3.69 -7.94
CA THR A 326 -2.84 -3.75 -8.12
C THR A 326 -3.41 -2.35 -8.20
N LEU A 327 -4.40 -2.14 -9.07
CA LEU A 327 -5.17 -0.91 -9.12
C LEU A 327 -6.14 -0.81 -7.94
N SER A 328 -6.41 0.39 -7.43
CA SER A 328 -7.48 0.62 -6.45
C SER A 328 -8.84 0.14 -6.98
N ASP A 329 -9.77 -0.20 -6.09
CA ASP A 329 -11.09 -0.70 -6.50
C ASP A 329 -11.82 0.30 -7.42
N ASP A 330 -11.76 1.60 -7.12
CA ASP A 330 -12.35 2.65 -7.95
C ASP A 330 -11.78 2.67 -9.37
N LEU A 331 -10.46 2.60 -9.50
CA LEU A 331 -9.81 2.63 -10.81
C LEU A 331 -10.01 1.30 -11.55
N THR A 332 -10.01 0.17 -10.85
CA THR A 332 -10.33 -1.14 -11.41
C THR A 332 -11.74 -1.15 -11.99
N ASN A 333 -12.72 -0.67 -11.24
CA ASN A 333 -14.11 -0.57 -11.68
C ASN A 333 -14.24 0.31 -12.92
N GLU A 334 -13.53 1.45 -12.98
CA GLU A 334 -13.51 2.30 -14.17
C GLU A 334 -12.90 1.57 -15.38
N VAL A 335 -11.78 0.86 -15.19
CA VAL A 335 -11.11 0.09 -16.25
C VAL A 335 -12.03 -0.99 -16.81
N ILE A 336 -12.72 -1.73 -15.95
CA ILE A 336 -13.65 -2.80 -16.33
C ILE A 336 -14.88 -2.21 -17.04
N ALA A 337 -15.47 -1.14 -16.49
CA ALA A 337 -16.62 -0.48 -17.11
C ALA A 337 -16.29 0.03 -18.53
N ARG A 338 -15.08 0.55 -18.73
CA ARG A 338 -14.59 0.97 -20.05
C ARG A 338 -14.34 -0.19 -20.99
N TYR A 339 -13.75 -1.29 -20.50
CA TYR A 339 -13.60 -2.50 -21.29
C TYR A 339 -14.95 -3.02 -21.77
N CYS A 340 -15.94 -3.14 -20.87
CA CYS A 340 -17.31 -3.51 -21.23
C CYS A 340 -17.90 -2.53 -22.27
N SER A 341 -17.75 -1.23 -22.04
CA SER A 341 -18.20 -0.19 -22.99
C SER A 341 -17.50 -0.27 -24.36
N TYR A 342 -16.25 -0.72 -24.40
CA TYR A 342 -15.50 -0.95 -25.63
C TYR A 342 -16.02 -2.19 -26.38
N MET A 343 -16.24 -3.30 -25.67
CA MET A 343 -16.73 -4.55 -26.24
C MET A 343 -18.19 -4.45 -26.73
N LEU A 344 -19.01 -3.67 -26.03
CA LEU A 344 -20.42 -3.44 -26.38
C LEU A 344 -20.63 -2.35 -27.44
N ARG A 345 -19.57 -1.92 -28.14
CA ARG A 345 -19.73 -1.04 -29.31
C ARG A 345 -20.35 -1.81 -30.46
N THR A 346 -21.65 -2.05 -30.38
CA THR A 346 -22.47 -2.26 -31.55
C THR A 346 -22.68 -0.89 -32.20
N GLY A 347 -22.41 -0.77 -33.49
CA GLY A 347 -22.94 0.37 -34.24
C GLY A 347 -24.45 0.34 -34.06
N ILE A 348 -25.05 1.45 -33.62
CA ILE A 348 -26.50 1.59 -33.76
C ILE A 348 -26.73 1.78 -35.26
N GLU A 349 -27.61 0.97 -35.84
CA GLU A 349 -28.04 1.18 -37.23
C GLU A 349 -28.60 2.61 -37.33
N GLU A 350 -28.18 3.34 -38.37
CA GLU A 350 -28.65 4.71 -38.55
C GLU A 350 -30.18 4.70 -38.68
N ILE A 351 -30.85 5.41 -37.77
CA ILE A 351 -32.30 5.60 -37.84
C ILE A 351 -32.56 6.42 -39.11
N ASN A 352 -33.39 5.89 -40.00
CA ASN A 352 -33.88 6.67 -41.13
C ASN A 352 -34.71 7.84 -40.60
N VAL A 353 -34.13 9.04 -40.65
CA VAL A 353 -34.72 10.25 -40.09
C VAL A 353 -36.05 10.58 -40.75
N ASP A 354 -36.18 10.35 -42.07
CA ASP A 354 -37.42 10.61 -42.82
C ASP A 354 -38.55 9.66 -42.39
N GLU A 355 -38.23 8.41 -42.05
CA GLU A 355 -39.19 7.46 -41.49
C GLU A 355 -39.56 7.81 -40.04
N ALA A 356 -38.57 8.15 -39.20
CA ALA A 356 -38.77 8.56 -37.82
C ALA A 356 -39.67 9.80 -37.72
N MET A 357 -39.47 10.78 -38.62
CA MET A 357 -40.27 12.01 -38.69
C MET A 357 -41.75 11.75 -38.99
N LYS A 358 -42.10 10.68 -39.72
CA LYS A 358 -43.51 10.31 -39.95
C LYS A 358 -44.25 9.92 -38.67
N TYR A 359 -43.54 9.39 -37.67
CA TYR A 359 -44.12 9.02 -36.38
C TYR A 359 -44.33 10.22 -35.44
N LEU A 360 -43.70 11.36 -35.72
CA LEU A 360 -43.87 12.58 -34.94
C LEU A 360 -45.13 13.36 -35.32
N GLY A 361 -45.80 12.97 -36.41
CA GLY A 361 -47.02 13.61 -36.89
C GLY A 361 -46.77 15.02 -37.42
N ASN A 362 -47.43 15.36 -38.53
CA ASN A 362 -47.66 16.77 -38.87
C ASN A 362 -48.78 17.33 -38.00
#